data_AF-A0A7C6EFE2-F1
#
_entry.id   AF-A0A7C6EFE2-F1
#
_cell.length_a   1.000
_cell.length_b   1.000
_cell.length_c   1.000
_cell.angle_alpha   90.00
_cell.angle_beta   90.00
_cell.angle_gamma   90.00
#
_symmetry.space_group_name_H-M   'P 1'
#
loop_
_entity.id
_entity.type
_entity.pdbx_description
1 polymer ?
#
loop_
_entity_poly.entity_id
_entity_poly.type
_entity_poly.pdbx_seq_one_letter_code
_entity_poly.pdbx_strand_id
1 'polypeptide(L)'
;MNNSLEEKYDDIKNCVPYRNLACWGTSVEDSFEYVKIFSVTHMVKLNKLGGIIWLCIDGRTKISDIIIKIKNLYADVAPSVIENDVISFLKELQKYDMIILNWNPLEPYILKKSKYRC
;
A
#
# COMPACT_ATOMS: atom_id res chain seq x y z
N MET A 1 21.65 2.29 -17.95
CA MET A 1 20.39 1.57 -18.26
C MET A 1 19.78 1.10 -16.95
N ASN A 2 18.80 1.81 -16.38
CA ASN A 2 18.10 1.39 -15.14
C ASN A 2 16.79 2.17 -14.91
N ASN A 3 15.94 2.33 -15.94
CA ASN A 3 14.66 3.07 -15.85
C ASN A 3 13.40 2.19 -16.02
N SER A 4 13.44 0.89 -15.71
CA SER A 4 12.33 -0.02 -16.10
C SER A 4 11.24 -0.28 -15.04
N LEU A 5 11.21 0.46 -13.92
CA LEU A 5 10.20 0.26 -12.87
C LEU A 5 9.42 1.53 -12.46
N GLU A 6 9.86 2.72 -12.87
CA GLU A 6 9.25 3.98 -12.41
C GLU A 6 8.04 4.43 -13.26
N GLU A 7 7.87 3.91 -14.48
CA GLU A 7 6.78 4.29 -15.41
C GLU A 7 5.58 3.32 -15.39
N LYS A 8 5.11 2.85 -14.22
CA LYS A 8 4.13 1.73 -14.17
C LYS A 8 2.71 2.04 -13.71
N TYR A 9 2.40 3.27 -13.34
CA TYR A 9 1.04 3.68 -12.96
C TYR A 9 0.78 5.13 -13.40
N ASP A 10 0.03 5.31 -14.48
CA ASP A 10 -0.35 6.66 -14.98
C ASP A 10 -1.18 7.45 -13.95
N ASP A 11 -1.79 6.78 -12.96
CA ASP A 11 -2.24 7.40 -11.71
C ASP A 11 -2.35 6.37 -10.58
N ILE A 12 -1.24 6.13 -9.86
CA ILE A 12 -1.21 5.20 -8.72
C ILE A 12 -2.28 5.53 -7.66
N LYS A 13 -2.73 6.78 -7.56
CA LYS A 13 -3.72 7.20 -6.55
C LYS A 13 -5.09 6.54 -6.80
N ASN A 14 -5.40 6.16 -8.03
CA ASN A 14 -6.64 5.47 -8.38
C ASN A 14 -6.59 3.94 -8.18
N CYS A 15 -5.42 3.37 -7.91
CA CYS A 15 -5.28 1.95 -7.68
C CYS A 15 -5.89 1.53 -6.33
N VAL A 16 -6.33 0.28 -6.28
CA VAL A 16 -6.89 -0.35 -5.09
C VAL A 16 -5.91 -1.43 -4.61
N PRO A 17 -5.17 -1.20 -3.51
CA PRO A 17 -4.20 -2.17 -3.03
C PRO A 17 -4.90 -3.28 -2.24
N TYR A 18 -4.33 -4.48 -2.29
CA TYR A 18 -4.82 -5.65 -1.57
C TYR A 18 -3.65 -6.37 -0.86
N ARG A 19 -3.90 -6.90 0.33
CA ARG A 19 -2.92 -7.68 1.09
C ARG A 19 -2.74 -9.04 0.43
N ASN A 20 -1.51 -9.41 0.10
CA ASN A 20 -1.21 -10.70 -0.50
C ASN A 20 -1.61 -11.84 0.48
N LEU A 21 -2.14 -12.94 -0.05
CA LEU A 21 -2.55 -14.14 0.69
C LEU A 21 -1.39 -14.79 1.46
N ALA A 22 -0.15 -14.50 1.07
CA ALA A 22 1.03 -14.91 1.82
C ALA A 22 1.10 -14.29 3.23
N CYS A 23 0.36 -13.21 3.50
CA CYS A 23 0.20 -12.62 4.82
C CYS A 23 -0.97 -13.29 5.55
N TRP A 24 -0.66 -14.11 6.56
CA TRP A 24 -1.64 -14.95 7.25
C TRP A 24 -2.11 -14.36 8.59
N GLY A 25 -1.45 -13.32 9.10
CA GLY A 25 -1.82 -12.70 10.37
C GLY A 25 -1.41 -11.24 10.48
N THR A 26 -2.20 -10.48 11.24
CA THR A 26 -1.87 -9.12 11.69
C THR A 26 -2.21 -9.02 13.18
N SER A 27 -1.26 -8.59 14.00
CA SER A 27 -1.48 -8.28 15.43
C SER A 27 -1.30 -6.79 15.66
N VAL A 28 -2.25 -6.19 16.38
CA VAL A 28 -2.15 -4.81 16.85
C VAL A 28 -1.80 -4.86 18.32
N GLU A 29 -0.69 -4.23 18.70
CA GLU A 29 -0.09 -4.33 20.02
C GLU A 29 0.00 -2.94 20.67
N ASP A 30 0.24 -2.90 21.98
CA ASP A 30 0.58 -1.70 22.75
C ASP A 30 -0.28 -0.48 22.40
N SER A 31 -1.60 -0.63 22.57
CA SER A 31 -2.58 0.44 22.33
C SER A 31 -2.48 1.11 20.93
N PHE A 32 -2.23 0.31 19.88
CA PHE A 32 -2.13 0.77 18.48
C PHE A 32 -0.81 1.48 18.14
N GLU A 33 0.22 1.39 18.98
CA GLU A 33 1.52 2.00 18.71
C GLU A 33 2.25 1.33 17.53
N TYR A 34 2.05 0.03 17.34
CA TYR A 34 2.60 -0.71 16.21
C TYR A 34 1.72 -1.87 15.76
N VAL A 35 1.96 -2.30 14.53
CA VAL A 35 1.29 -3.44 13.89
C VAL A 35 2.34 -4.46 13.48
N LYS A 36 2.17 -5.71 13.90
CA LYS A 36 2.98 -6.85 13.44
C LYS A 36 2.27 -7.58 12.31
N ILE A 37 2.96 -7.80 11.21
CA ILE A 37 2.48 -8.59 10.08
C ILE A 37 3.27 -9.88 10.03
N PHE A 38 2.54 -10.98 9.89
CA PHE A 38 3.10 -12.31 9.74
C PHE A 38 2.82 -12.80 8.32
N SER A 39 3.88 -13.06 7.56
CA SER A 39 3.81 -13.73 6.27
C SER A 39 4.58 -15.05 6.31
N VAL A 40 4.52 -15.80 5.21
CA VAL A 40 5.29 -17.05 5.07
C VAL A 40 6.80 -16.79 5.11
N THR A 41 7.24 -15.64 4.60
CA THR A 41 8.67 -15.34 4.37
C THR A 41 9.21 -14.24 5.28
N HIS A 42 8.35 -13.43 5.90
CA HIS A 42 8.76 -12.26 6.67
C HIS A 42 7.91 -12.07 7.92
N MET A 43 8.52 -11.48 8.94
CA MET A 43 7.83 -10.87 10.07
C MET A 43 8.17 -9.39 10.07
N VAL A 44 7.17 -8.53 9.93
CA VAL A 44 7.37 -7.08 9.78
C VAL A 44 6.69 -6.35 10.92
N LYS A 45 7.41 -5.43 11.55
CA LYS A 45 6.86 -4.49 12.54
C LYS A 45 6.69 -3.13 11.88
N LEU A 46 5.45 -2.67 11.79
CA LEU A 46 5.09 -1.34 11.30
C LEU A 46 4.91 -0.39 12.48
N ASN A 47 5.40 0.84 12.33
CA ASN A 47 5.06 1.93 13.24
C ASN A 47 3.56 2.30 13.13
N LYS A 48 3.10 3.19 13.99
CA LYS A 48 1.70 3.64 14.02
C LYS A 48 1.15 4.06 12.65
N LEU A 49 1.87 4.91 11.91
CA LEU A 49 1.43 5.39 10.59
C LEU A 49 1.34 4.24 9.57
N GLY A 50 2.39 3.43 9.46
CA GLY A 50 2.42 2.26 8.58
C GLY A 50 1.31 1.27 8.93
N GLY A 51 1.02 1.08 10.22
CA GLY A 51 -0.09 0.28 10.71
C GLY A 51 -1.46 0.80 10.27
N ILE A 52 -1.70 2.11 10.38
CA ILE A 52 -2.95 2.73 9.90
C ILE A 52 -3.10 2.54 8.39
N ILE A 53 -2.02 2.77 7.62
CA ILE A 53 -2.04 2.56 6.17
C ILE A 53 -2.35 1.09 5.86
N TRP A 54 -1.63 0.16 6.49
CA TRP A 54 -1.84 -1.29 6.34
C TRP A 54 -3.29 -1.68 6.58
N LEU A 55 -3.89 -1.17 7.65
CA LEU A 55 -5.28 -1.45 8.01
C LEU A 55 -6.29 -0.94 6.98
N CYS A 56 -5.95 0.07 6.18
CA CYS A 56 -6.77 0.55 5.08
C CYS A 56 -6.63 -0.26 3.79
N ILE A 57 -5.62 -1.14 3.67
CA ILE A 57 -5.41 -2.00 2.50
C ILE A 57 -6.36 -3.21 2.60
N ASP A 58 -7.52 -3.11 1.98
CA ASP A 58 -8.60 -4.11 2.06
C ASP A 58 -9.06 -4.64 0.68
N GLY A 59 -8.40 -4.21 -0.41
CA GLY A 59 -8.80 -4.54 -1.78
C GLY A 59 -10.05 -3.80 -2.26
N ARG A 60 -10.47 -2.75 -1.55
CA ARG A 60 -11.63 -1.91 -1.91
C ARG A 60 -11.35 -0.41 -1.84
N THR A 61 -10.53 0.01 -0.89
CA THR A 61 -10.18 1.41 -0.66
C THR A 61 -9.13 1.87 -1.68
N LYS A 62 -9.34 3.00 -2.35
CA LYS A 62 -8.35 3.57 -3.27
C LYS A 62 -7.19 4.22 -2.51
N ILE A 63 -6.00 4.27 -3.12
CA ILE A 63 -4.84 4.96 -2.53
C ILE A 63 -5.15 6.44 -2.25
N SER A 64 -5.91 7.12 -3.10
CA SER A 64 -6.40 8.49 -2.85
C SER A 64 -7.17 8.62 -1.54
N ASP A 65 -8.02 7.64 -1.23
CA ASP A 65 -8.86 7.66 -0.03
C ASP A 65 -8.04 7.36 1.22
N ILE A 66 -7.02 6.50 1.09
CA ILE A 66 -6.01 6.27 2.15
C ILE A 66 -5.28 7.58 2.45
N ILE A 67 -4.78 8.27 1.43
CA ILE A 67 -4.09 9.57 1.59
C ILE A 67 -4.98 10.59 2.30
N ILE A 68 -6.25 10.70 1.89
CA ILE A 68 -7.22 11.60 2.52
C ILE A 68 -7.43 11.25 4.00
N LYS A 69 -7.56 9.95 4.33
CA LYS A 69 -7.68 9.49 5.72
C LYS A 69 -6.45 9.88 6.55
N ILE A 70 -5.24 9.67 6.04
CA ILE A 70 -4.00 10.05 6.74
C ILE A 70 -3.90 11.56 6.92
N LYS A 71 -4.22 12.34 5.87
CA LYS A 71 -4.23 13.80 5.93
C LYS A 71 -5.17 14.34 7.01
N ASN A 72 -6.33 13.71 7.19
CA ASN A 72 -7.27 14.12 8.24
C ASN A 72 -6.75 13.81 9.65
N LEU A 73 -5.86 12.82 9.81
CA LEU A 73 -5.24 12.46 11.09
C LEU A 73 -4.03 13.34 11.43
N TYR A 74 -3.34 13.86 10.41
CA TYR A 74 -2.11 14.65 10.53
C TYR A 74 -2.27 15.99 9.78
N ALA A 75 -3.19 16.83 10.26
CA ALA A 75 -3.60 18.07 9.59
C ALA A 75 -2.49 19.13 9.52
N ASP A 76 -1.47 19.01 10.38
CA ASP A 76 -0.29 19.86 10.47
C ASP A 76 0.82 19.49 9.45
N VAL A 77 0.71 18.34 8.80
CA VAL A 77 1.69 17.86 7.82
C VAL A 77 1.30 18.29 6.40
N ALA A 78 2.29 18.74 5.62
CA ALA A 78 2.06 19.13 4.24
C ALA A 78 1.49 17.96 3.41
N PRO A 79 0.44 18.18 2.59
CA PRO A 79 -0.20 17.11 1.83
C PRO A 79 0.75 16.34 0.92
N SER A 80 1.71 17.02 0.28
CA SER A 80 2.71 16.39 -0.59
C SER A 80 3.62 15.41 0.16
N VAL A 81 3.94 15.69 1.43
CA VAL A 81 4.74 14.80 2.28
C VAL A 81 3.96 13.53 2.57
N ILE A 82 2.69 13.65 2.98
CA ILE A 82 1.81 12.49 3.23
C ILE A 82 1.65 11.65 1.96
N GLU A 83 1.43 12.28 0.81
CA GLU A 83 1.32 11.57 -0.47
C GLU A 83 2.57 10.76 -0.77
N ASN A 84 3.75 11.38 -0.66
CA ASN A 84 5.03 10.73 -0.93
C ASN A 84 5.30 9.58 0.05
N ASP A 85 5.00 9.77 1.34
CA ASP A 85 5.20 8.75 2.37
C ASP A 85 4.29 7.54 2.15
N VAL A 86 3.00 7.77 1.88
CA VAL A 86 2.04 6.68 1.59
C VAL A 86 2.46 5.92 0.34
N ILE A 87 2.79 6.62 -0.74
CA ILE A 87 3.18 5.97 -2.00
C ILE A 87 4.50 5.19 -1.83
N SER A 88 5.49 5.75 -1.16
CA SER A 88 6.78 5.10 -0.93
C SER A 88 6.62 3.85 -0.07
N PHE A 89 5.82 3.93 1.00
CA PHE A 89 5.51 2.80 1.86
C PHE A 89 4.79 1.67 1.10
N LEU A 90 3.79 1.99 0.28
CA LEU A 90 3.08 1.00 -0.53
C LEU A 90 4.00 0.32 -1.56
N LYS A 91 4.89 1.08 -2.20
CA LYS A 91 5.92 0.51 -3.10
C LYS A 91 6.88 -0.42 -2.36
N GLU A 92 7.25 -0.08 -1.12
CA GLU A 92 8.09 -0.94 -0.29
C GLU A 92 7.38 -2.25 0.08
N LEU A 93 6.12 -2.20 0.51
CA LEU A 93 5.33 -3.39 0.77
C LEU A 93 5.18 -4.28 -0.49
N GLN A 94 5.01 -3.67 -1.66
CA GLN A 94 4.95 -4.41 -2.93
C GLN A 94 6.28 -5.11 -3.24
N LYS A 95 7.42 -4.45 -2.98
CA LYS A 95 8.76 -5.04 -3.18
C LYS A 95 8.96 -6.32 -2.36
N TYR A 96 8.38 -6.37 -1.15
CA TYR A 96 8.40 -7.55 -0.28
C TYR A 96 7.25 -8.54 -0.53
N ASP A 97 6.51 -8.37 -1.64
CA ASP A 97 5.37 -9.21 -2.04
C ASP A 97 4.26 -9.27 -0.97
N MET A 98 4.16 -8.24 -0.13
CA MET A 98 3.16 -8.18 0.94
C MET A 98 1.80 -7.66 0.45
N ILE A 99 1.81 -6.90 -0.65
CA ILE A 99 0.60 -6.34 -1.26
C ILE A 99 0.66 -6.42 -2.79
N ILE A 100 -0.53 -6.39 -3.40
CA ILE A 100 -0.75 -6.16 -4.82
C ILE A 100 -1.32 -4.75 -4.97
N LEU A 101 -0.61 -3.83 -5.63
CA LEU A 101 -0.99 -2.40 -5.68
C LEU A 101 -2.29 -2.12 -6.44
N ASN A 102 -2.53 -2.84 -7.53
CA ASN A 102 -3.71 -2.63 -8.39
C ASN A 102 -4.51 -3.92 -8.46
N TRP A 103 -5.12 -4.27 -7.35
CA TRP A 103 -5.90 -5.48 -7.22
C TRP A 103 -7.18 -5.41 -8.05
N ASN A 104 -7.36 -6.41 -8.89
CA ASN A 104 -8.61 -6.69 -9.57
C ASN A 104 -8.98 -8.16 -9.29
N PRO A 105 -10.10 -8.48 -8.63
CA PRO A 105 -10.46 -9.85 -8.30
C PRO A 105 -10.69 -10.73 -9.55
N LEU A 106 -11.04 -10.12 -10.70
CA LEU A 106 -11.22 -10.83 -11.97
C LEU A 106 -9.90 -11.00 -12.72
N GLU A 107 -8.90 -10.16 -12.43
CA GLU A 107 -7.59 -10.18 -13.05
C GLU A 107 -6.50 -9.86 -11.99
N PRO A 108 -6.25 -10.75 -11.01
CA PRO A 108 -5.42 -10.43 -9.84
C PRO A 108 -3.92 -10.27 -10.15
N TYR A 109 -3.48 -10.71 -11.33
CA TYR A 109 -2.08 -10.73 -11.75
C TYR A 109 -1.84 -9.90 -13.03
N ILE A 110 -2.58 -8.80 -13.28
CA ILE A 110 -2.28 -7.92 -14.41
C ILE A 110 -0.90 -7.25 -14.20
N LEU A 111 0.16 -7.95 -14.61
CA LEU A 111 1.45 -7.37 -14.94
C LEU A 111 1.42 -7.01 -16.43
N LYS A 112 0.46 -6.18 -16.89
CA LYS A 112 0.42 -5.80 -18.30
C LYS A 112 1.61 -4.87 -18.61
N LYS A 113 2.58 -5.39 -19.37
CA LYS A 113 3.15 -4.60 -20.47
C LYS A 113 2.04 -4.41 -21.50
N SER A 114 1.19 -3.39 -21.37
CA SER A 114 0.45 -2.91 -22.55
C SER A 114 -0.20 -1.56 -22.32
N LYS A 115 0.16 -0.63 -23.20
CA LYS A 115 -0.58 0.57 -23.61
C LYS A 115 -2.10 0.33 -23.73
N TYR A 116 -2.90 0.36 -22.67
CA TYR A 116 -4.34 0.61 -22.84
C TYR A 116 -4.89 1.43 -21.67
N ARG A 117 -5.61 2.47 -22.10
CA ARG A 117 -6.20 3.62 -21.42
C ARG A 117 -7.12 3.24 -20.25
N CYS A 118 -7.16 4.15 -19.27
CA CYS A 118 -8.27 4.38 -18.36
C CYS A 118 -9.61 4.49 -19.12
#